data_AF-A0A7W7C900-F1
#
_entry.id   AF-A0A7W7C900-F1
#
_cell.length_a   1.000
_cell.length_b   1.000
_cell.length_c   1.000
_cell.angle_alpha   90.00
_cell.angle_beta   90.00
_cell.angle_gamma   90.00
#
_symmetry.space_group_name_H-M   'P 1'
#
loop_
_entity.id
_entity.type
_entity.pdbx_description
1 polymer ?
#
loop_
_entity_poly.entity_id
_entity_poly.type
_entity_poly.pdbx_seq_one_letter_code
_entity_poly.pdbx_strand_id
1 'polypeptide(L)'
;MNEQNNPGDGQTRLAEEARLLLDAVADRAVPWLRKIAADAPVDGHNPASCGWCPLCAAVAVLRGERPELAVRAADHLAGLLGTLRSAMEERVPAPPAAPHDPAAEPPPADQPAPPPGAPRVQRITVEREC
;
A
#
# COMPACT_ATOMS: atom_id res chain seq x y z
N MET A 1 36.09 -28.20 3.82
CA MET A 1 35.40 -27.73 2.60
C MET A 1 34.65 -26.48 3.03
N ASN A 2 35.30 -25.30 2.99
CA ASN A 2 34.69 -24.06 3.48
C ASN A 2 34.11 -23.31 2.29
N GLU A 3 32.80 -23.50 2.07
CA GLU A 3 32.00 -22.69 1.15
C GLU A 3 32.03 -21.24 1.62
N GLN A 4 32.84 -20.46 0.90
CA GLN A 4 32.89 -19.02 1.00
C GLN A 4 31.58 -18.48 0.45
N ASN A 5 30.67 -18.12 1.36
CA ASN A 5 29.43 -17.41 1.09
C ASN A 5 29.79 -16.01 0.55
N ASN A 6 29.74 -15.84 -0.77
CA ASN A 6 30.01 -14.57 -1.42
C ASN A 6 28.68 -13.81 -1.54
N PRO A 7 28.46 -12.67 -0.87
CA PRO A 7 27.12 -12.06 -0.75
C PRO A 7 26.35 -11.87 -2.07
N GLY A 8 27.03 -11.80 -3.22
CA GLY A 8 26.39 -11.75 -4.55
C GLY A 8 25.75 -13.05 -5.06
N ASP A 9 26.16 -14.23 -4.57
CA ASP A 9 25.60 -15.53 -5.00
C ASP A 9 24.18 -15.77 -4.42
N GLY A 10 23.97 -15.42 -3.15
CA GLY A 10 22.66 -15.50 -2.51
C GLY A 10 21.66 -14.49 -3.09
N GLN A 11 22.12 -13.29 -3.45
CA GLN A 11 21.29 -12.26 -4.07
C GLN A 11 20.85 -12.66 -5.49
N THR A 12 21.74 -13.27 -6.26
CA THR A 12 21.40 -13.78 -7.60
C THR A 12 20.46 -14.98 -7.54
N ARG A 13 20.67 -15.92 -6.60
CA ARG A 13 19.75 -17.04 -6.38
C ARG A 13 18.36 -16.58 -5.94
N LEU A 14 18.28 -15.64 -4.99
CA LEU A 14 17.00 -15.10 -4.52
C LEU A 14 16.27 -14.35 -5.64
N ALA A 15 16.99 -13.58 -6.46
CA ALA A 15 16.41 -12.93 -7.63
C ALA A 15 15.87 -13.95 -8.64
N GLU A 16 16.52 -15.09 -8.80
CA GLU A 16 16.05 -16.15 -9.69
C GLU A 16 14.81 -16.87 -9.15
N GLU A 17 14.80 -17.23 -7.87
CA GLU A 17 13.61 -17.80 -7.22
C GLU A 17 12.43 -16.82 -7.26
N ALA A 18 12.69 -15.52 -7.09
CA ALA A 18 11.68 -14.48 -7.21
C ALA A 18 11.14 -14.35 -8.64
N ARG A 19 12.00 -14.47 -9.67
CA ARG A 19 11.57 -14.49 -11.07
C ARG A 19 10.66 -15.69 -11.34
N LEU A 20 11.04 -16.88 -10.88
CA LEU A 20 10.23 -18.09 -11.06
C LEU A 20 8.85 -17.95 -10.40
N LEU A 21 8.79 -17.36 -9.20
CA LEU A 21 7.52 -17.06 -8.54
C LEU A 21 6.68 -16.03 -9.31
N LEU A 22 7.31 -14.96 -9.81
CA LEU A 22 6.64 -13.95 -10.61
C LEU A 22 6.07 -14.54 -11.90
N ASP A 23 6.80 -15.43 -12.56
CA ASP A 23 6.37 -16.08 -13.79
C ASP A 23 5.15 -16.97 -13.53
N ALA A 24 5.17 -17.76 -12.46
CA ALA A 24 4.03 -18.57 -12.04
C ALA A 24 2.79 -17.73 -11.68
N VAL A 25 2.99 -16.56 -11.06
CA VAL A 25 1.90 -15.61 -10.78
C VAL A 25 1.38 -14.98 -12.07
N ALA A 26 2.26 -14.57 -12.99
CA ALA A 26 1.88 -13.99 -14.27
C ALA A 26 1.03 -14.96 -15.09
N ASP A 27 1.43 -16.22 -15.18
CA ASP A 27 0.66 -17.28 -15.85
C ASP A 27 -0.75 -17.44 -15.28
N ARG A 28 -0.90 -17.28 -13.96
CA ARG A 28 -2.20 -17.30 -13.28
C ARG A 28 -3.01 -16.02 -13.51
N ALA A 29 -2.35 -14.86 -13.58
CA ALA A 29 -2.98 -13.55 -13.68
C ALA A 29 -3.48 -13.23 -15.10
N VAL A 30 -2.73 -13.62 -16.14
CA VAL A 30 -3.08 -13.41 -17.55
C VAL A 30 -4.52 -13.82 -17.91
N PRO A 31 -5.03 -15.01 -17.56
CA PRO A 31 -6.41 -15.39 -17.89
C PRO A 31 -7.47 -14.55 -17.16
N TRP A 32 -7.18 -14.07 -15.95
CA TRP A 32 -8.07 -13.18 -15.22
C TRP A 32 -8.09 -11.77 -15.85
N LEU A 33 -6.92 -11.25 -16.22
CA LEU A 33 -6.79 -9.99 -16.94
C LEU A 33 -7.49 -10.03 -18.30
N ARG A 34 -7.39 -11.15 -19.03
CA ARG A 34 -8.11 -11.35 -20.29
C ARG A 34 -9.63 -11.36 -20.11
N LYS A 35 -10.15 -11.96 -19.02
CA LYS A 35 -11.59 -11.92 -18.71
C LYS A 35 -12.05 -10.48 -18.46
N ILE A 36 -11.31 -9.73 -17.65
CA ILE A 36 -11.62 -8.31 -17.39
C ILE A 36 -11.57 -7.50 -18.68
N ALA A 37 -10.58 -7.74 -19.53
CA ALA A 37 -10.45 -7.06 -20.81
C ALA A 37 -11.59 -7.41 -21.79
N ALA A 38 -12.09 -8.66 -21.74
CA ALA A 38 -13.23 -9.09 -22.55
C ALA A 38 -14.57 -8.55 -22.02
N ASP A 39 -14.70 -8.42 -20.70
CA ASP A 39 -15.85 -7.81 -20.02
C ASP A 39 -15.82 -6.27 -20.09
N ALA A 40 -14.72 -5.69 -20.58
CA ALA A 40 -14.62 -4.26 -20.79
C ALA A 40 -15.54 -3.85 -21.96
N PRO A 41 -16.49 -2.92 -21.74
CA PRO A 41 -17.39 -2.49 -22.80
C PRO A 41 -16.60 -1.89 -23.98
N VAL A 42 -16.80 -2.47 -25.16
CA VAL A 42 -16.12 -2.10 -26.41
C VAL A 42 -16.69 -0.81 -27.03
N ASP A 43 -17.90 -0.43 -26.62
CA ASP A 43 -18.61 0.75 -27.11
C ASP A 43 -18.54 1.89 -26.09
N GLY A 44 -17.80 2.93 -26.45
CA GLY A 44 -17.88 4.24 -25.81
C GLY A 44 -16.87 4.47 -24.69
N HIS A 45 -15.64 4.82 -25.07
CA HIS A 45 -14.81 5.67 -24.21
C HIS A 45 -15.51 7.03 -24.06
N ASN A 46 -16.40 7.14 -23.08
CA ASN A 46 -16.88 8.44 -22.63
C ASN A 46 -15.72 9.06 -21.81
N PRO A 47 -15.19 10.24 -22.18
CA PRO A 47 -14.15 10.89 -21.38
C PRO A 47 -14.58 11.12 -19.91
N ALA A 48 -15.90 11.17 -19.64
CA ALA A 48 -16.44 11.23 -18.28
C ALA A 48 -16.30 9.91 -17.48
N SER A 49 -16.22 8.74 -18.14
CA SER A 49 -16.03 7.43 -17.48
C SER A 49 -14.56 7.05 -17.26
N CYS A 50 -13.61 7.77 -17.87
CA CYS A 50 -12.18 7.57 -17.57
C CYS A 50 -11.80 7.93 -16.12
N GLY A 51 -12.64 8.69 -15.41
CA GLY A 51 -12.41 9.08 -14.02
C GLY A 51 -12.49 7.94 -12.99
N TRP A 52 -13.12 6.81 -13.34
CA TRP A 52 -13.27 5.66 -12.43
C TRP A 52 -12.50 4.40 -12.90
N CYS A 53 -11.94 4.41 -14.11
CA CYS A 53 -11.23 3.26 -14.65
C CYS A 53 -9.85 3.11 -13.98
N PRO A 54 -9.58 2.01 -13.26
CA PRO A 54 -8.31 1.81 -12.57
C PRO A 54 -7.13 1.71 -13.53
N LEU A 55 -7.34 1.23 -14.76
CA LEU A 55 -6.32 1.19 -15.79
C LEU A 55 -5.98 2.59 -16.31
N CYS A 56 -6.99 3.44 -16.58
CA CYS A 56 -6.76 4.83 -16.98
C CYS A 56 -6.08 5.64 -15.88
N ALA A 57 -6.45 5.40 -14.61
CA ALA A 57 -5.77 5.99 -13.46
C ALA A 57 -4.30 5.55 -13.37
N ALA A 58 -4.01 4.25 -13.55
CA ALA A 58 -2.64 3.74 -13.56
C ALA A 58 -1.81 4.33 -14.72
N VAL A 59 -2.37 4.42 -15.93
CA VAL A 59 -1.71 5.01 -17.09
C VAL A 59 -1.48 6.52 -16.90
N ALA A 60 -2.41 7.24 -16.26
CA ALA A 60 -2.24 8.67 -15.94
C ALA A 60 -1.12 8.90 -14.93
N VAL A 61 -0.99 8.03 -13.92
CA VAL A 61 0.14 8.04 -12.97
C VAL A 61 1.45 7.74 -13.70
N LEU A 62 1.49 6.73 -14.57
CA LEU A 62 2.68 6.38 -15.38
C LEU A 62 3.10 7.50 -16.35
N ARG A 63 2.14 8.27 -16.89
CA ARG A 63 2.42 9.44 -17.75
C ARG A 63 2.87 10.68 -16.98
N GLY A 64 2.76 10.69 -15.64
CA GLY A 64 3.09 11.87 -14.83
C GLY A 64 2.11 13.04 -14.98
N GLU A 65 0.95 12.80 -15.59
CA GLU A 65 -0.10 13.83 -15.79
C GLU A 65 -0.79 14.25 -14.48
N ARG A 66 -0.58 13.51 -13.38
CA ARG A 66 -1.28 13.70 -12.10
C ARG A 66 -0.34 13.53 -10.89
N PRO A 67 0.62 14.43 -10.64
CA PRO A 67 1.49 14.38 -9.47
C PRO A 67 0.71 14.38 -8.15
N GLU A 68 -0.45 15.03 -8.10
CA GLU A 68 -1.34 15.05 -6.93
C GLU A 68 -1.95 13.68 -6.60
N LEU A 69 -2.23 12.86 -7.63
CA LEU A 69 -2.72 11.49 -7.43
C LEU A 69 -1.59 10.55 -7.05
N ALA A 70 -0.39 10.75 -7.60
CA ALA A 70 0.79 9.98 -7.22
C ALA A 70 1.15 10.20 -5.75
N VAL A 71 1.10 11.45 -5.25
CA VAL A 71 1.34 11.75 -3.83
C VAL A 71 0.28 11.12 -2.93
N ARG A 72 -1.02 11.25 -3.26
CA ARG A 72 -2.07 10.59 -2.48
C ARG A 72 -1.98 9.07 -2.51
N ALA A 73 -1.67 8.49 -3.67
CA ALA A 73 -1.46 7.05 -3.81
C ALA A 73 -0.25 6.59 -2.98
N ALA A 74 0.83 7.37 -2.95
CA ALA A 74 2.00 7.11 -2.13
C ALA A 74 1.66 7.15 -0.63
N ASP A 75 0.87 8.11 -0.17
CA ASP A 75 0.41 8.18 1.23
C ASP A 75 -0.43 6.94 1.61
N HIS A 76 -1.36 6.54 0.75
CA HIS A 76 -2.16 5.34 0.98
C HIS A 76 -1.32 4.05 0.95
N LEU A 77 -0.36 3.96 0.02
CA LEU A 77 0.59 2.85 -0.05
C LEU A 77 1.50 2.80 1.18
N ALA A 78 1.97 3.94 1.68
CA ALA A 78 2.79 4.02 2.88
C ALA A 78 2.01 3.51 4.11
N GLY A 79 0.73 3.89 4.24
CA GLY A 79 -0.15 3.35 5.27
C GLY A 79 -0.32 1.84 5.17
N LEU A 80 -0.57 1.32 3.97
CA LEU A 80 -0.69 -0.13 3.72
C LEU A 80 0.61 -0.90 3.99
N LEU A 81 1.76 -0.35 3.60
CA LEU A 81 3.06 -0.96 3.86
C LEU A 81 3.39 -0.94 5.36
N GLY A 82 2.98 0.10 6.09
CA GLY A 82 3.09 0.16 7.55
C GLY A 82 2.30 -0.96 8.24
N THR A 83 1.05 -1.19 7.83
CA THR A 83 0.24 -2.28 8.40
C THR A 83 0.74 -3.66 8.00
N LEU A 84 1.26 -3.82 6.79
CA LEU A 84 1.88 -5.07 6.37
C LEU A 84 3.15 -5.36 7.19
N ARG A 85 3.97 -4.33 7.42
CA ARG A 85 5.19 -4.45 8.22
C ARG A 85 4.89 -4.86 9.65
N SER A 86 3.90 -4.22 10.29
CA SER A 86 3.50 -4.61 11.64
C SER A 86 2.96 -6.04 11.70
N ALA A 87 2.19 -6.45 10.68
CA ALA A 87 1.70 -7.82 10.57
C ALA A 87 2.81 -8.87 10.36
N MET A 88 3.94 -8.49 9.77
CA MET A 88 5.13 -9.34 9.64
C MET A 88 5.96 -9.39 10.92
N GLU A 89 6.12 -8.26 11.61
CA GLU A 89 6.82 -8.18 12.89
C GLU A 89 6.14 -9.03 13.97
N GLU A 90 4.80 -9.07 13.99
CA GLU A 90 4.01 -9.96 14.88
C GLU A 90 4.34 -11.45 14.68
N ARG A 91 4.81 -11.85 13.50
CA ARG A 91 5.14 -13.25 13.19
C ARG A 91 6.57 -13.63 13.54
N VAL A 92 7.42 -12.67 13.91
CA VAL A 92 8.79 -12.94 14.33
C VAL A 92 8.80 -13.22 15.83
N PRO A 93 9.04 -14.47 16.28
CA PRO A 93 9.11 -14.75 17.71
C PRO A 93 10.21 -13.92 18.36
N ALA A 94 9.87 -13.23 19.45
CA ALA A 94 10.81 -12.41 20.19
C ALA A 94 12.00 -13.24 20.70
N PRO A 95 13.24 -12.71 20.63
CA PRO A 95 14.37 -13.37 21.28
C PRO A 95 14.09 -13.50 22.79
N PRO A 96 14.57 -14.56 23.45
CA PRO A 96 14.31 -14.78 24.87
C PRO A 96 14.77 -13.56 25.68
N ALA A 97 13.86 -13.04 26.49
CA ALA A 97 14.08 -11.85 27.29
C ALA A 97 15.31 -12.03 28.20
N ALA A 98 16.25 -11.10 28.12
CA ALA A 98 17.27 -10.95 29.14
C ALA A 98 16.60 -10.56 30.48
N PRO A 99 17.17 -10.95 31.63
CA PRO A 99 16.62 -10.62 32.95
C PRO A 99 16.37 -9.11 33.09
N HIS A 100 15.19 -8.79 33.60
CA HIS A 100 14.61 -7.47 33.73
C HIS A 100 15.17 -6.80 35.00
N ASP A 101 15.89 -5.68 34.83
CA ASP A 101 16.22 -4.76 35.93
C ASP A 101 15.02 -3.84 36.21
N PRO A 102 14.38 -3.90 37.39
CA PRO A 102 13.23 -3.08 37.71
C PRO A 102 13.68 -1.74 38.29
N ALA A 103 14.23 -0.85 37.46
CA ALA A 103 14.55 0.50 37.91
C ALA A 103 14.65 1.50 36.74
N ALA A 104 13.51 2.04 36.31
CA ALA A 104 13.33 3.44 35.90
C ALA A 104 11.95 3.61 35.25
N GLU A 105 10.92 3.77 36.07
CA GLU A 105 9.63 4.29 35.60
C GLU A 105 9.61 5.81 35.85
N PRO A 106 9.72 6.65 34.81
CA PRO A 106 9.45 8.07 34.94
C PRO A 106 7.93 8.31 34.99
N PRO A 107 7.45 9.24 35.84
CA PRO A 107 6.01 9.48 36.00
C PRO A 107 5.39 10.08 34.74
N PRO A 108 4.11 9.76 34.43
CA PRO A 108 3.40 10.36 33.31
C PRO A 108 3.14 11.85 33.55
N ALA A 109 3.53 12.68 32.58
CA ALA A 109 3.14 14.09 32.53
C ALA A 109 1.71 14.22 32.00
N ASP A 110 0.84 14.87 32.79
CA ASP A 110 -0.52 15.24 32.44
C ASP A 110 -0.55 16.09 31.16
N GLN A 111 -1.19 15.57 30.11
CA GLN A 111 -1.53 16.33 28.91
C GLN A 111 -2.96 16.89 29.06
N PRO A 112 -3.17 18.22 28.93
CA PRO A 112 -4.51 18.80 28.99
C PRO A 112 -5.41 18.30 27.85
N ALA A 113 -6.63 17.88 28.20
CA ALA A 113 -7.65 17.45 27.26
C ALA A 113 -8.13 18.62 26.35
N PRO A 114 -8.41 18.37 25.06
CA PRO A 114 -8.98 19.38 24.16
C PRO A 114 -10.45 19.69 24.52
N PRO A 115 -10.91 20.95 24.37
CA PRO A 115 -12.27 21.32 24.70
C PRO A 115 -13.30 20.64 23.76
N PRO A 116 -14.41 20.11 24.29
CA PRO A 116 -15.48 19.55 23.48
C PRO A 116 -16.27 20.68 22.81
N GLY A 117 -16.38 20.66 21.47
CA GLY A 117 -17.36 21.51 20.79
C GLY A 117 -17.02 22.09 19.41
N ALA A 118 -16.03 21.59 18.67
CA ALA A 118 -15.82 22.06 17.29
C ALA A 118 -16.65 21.21 16.30
N PRO A 119 -17.71 21.76 15.66
CA PRO A 119 -18.44 21.03 14.62
C PRO A 119 -17.56 20.90 13.36
N ARG A 120 -17.08 19.67 13.09
CA ARG A 120 -16.25 19.35 11.90
C ARG A 120 -17.06 18.99 10.65
N VAL A 121 -18.18 19.68 10.42
CA VAL A 121 -18.96 19.56 9.17
C VAL A 121 -19.63 20.90 8.87
N GLN A 122 -19.29 21.53 7.75
CA GLN A 122 -20.11 22.61 7.18
C GLN A 122 -21.10 22.00 6.18
N ARG A 123 -22.40 22.13 6.46
CA ARG A 123 -23.44 21.78 5.49
C ARG A 123 -23.52 22.86 4.41
N ILE A 124 -23.45 22.44 3.16
CA ILE A 124 -23.74 23.28 2.00
C ILE A 124 -25.14 22.94 1.52
N THR A 125 -26.02 23.94 1.44
CA THR A 125 -27.38 23.80 0.89
C THR A 125 -27.32 24.06 -0.61
N VAL A 126 -27.79 23.10 -1.41
CA VAL A 126 -27.86 23.23 -2.87
C VAL A 126 -29.30 23.50 -3.27
N GLU A 127 -29.58 24.71 -3.74
CA GLU A 127 -30.85 25.01 -4.38
C GLU A 127 -30.80 24.56 -5.84
N ARG A 128 -31.82 23.82 -6.28
CA ARG A 128 -31.98 23.39 -7.66
C ARG A 128 -32.99 24.32 -8.31
N GLU A 129 -32.50 25.20 -9.16
CA GLU A 129 -33.33 26.00 -10.06
C GLU A 129 -33.94 25.04 -11.10
N CYS A 130 -35.26 25.12 -11.28
CA CYS A 130 -36.04 24.29 -12.22
C CYS A 130 -36.09 24.91 -13.61
#